data_AF-A0A6N2SE11-F1
#
_entry.id   AF-A0A6N2SE11-F1
#
_cell.length_a   1.000
_cell.length_b   1.000
_cell.length_c   1.000
_cell.angle_alpha   90.00
_cell.angle_beta   90.00
_cell.angle_gamma   90.00
#
_symmetry.space_group_name_H-M   'P 1'
#
loop_
_entity.id
_entity.type
_entity.pdbx_description
1 polymer ?
#
loop_
_entity_poly.entity_id
_entity_poly.type
_entity_poly.pdbx_seq_one_letter_code
_entity_poly.pdbx_strand_id
1 'polypeptide(L)'
;MYIYLNPQYVIRNENNCSYIIAKSALITAKLEYAMAFASVVPPSIGYILSHIGEGELNASIENIANTLNIKPDLIDKFIRKIIDNPVKVGWNYKGVTISFPPYLLTSVKEESEGSVYTDNELFYTTDFIPKRPSVPLNLNFMITTQCRTDCMYCYADRNRKNDLTSWQIIKVIDEAHDMGGESGFDRR
;
A
#
# COMPACT_ATOMS: atom_id res chain seq x y z
N MET A 1 12.32 21.17 -5.26
CA MET A 1 12.64 19.91 -4.51
C MET A 1 11.51 18.93 -4.73
N TYR A 2 11.82 17.66 -5.01
CA TYR A 2 10.80 16.63 -5.22
C TYR A 2 10.64 15.79 -3.96
N ILE A 3 9.41 15.33 -3.74
CA ILE A 3 9.11 14.35 -2.71
C ILE A 3 8.70 13.06 -3.40
N TYR A 4 9.19 11.96 -2.85
CA TYR A 4 8.92 10.65 -3.37
C TYR A 4 8.33 9.73 -2.31
N LEU A 5 7.30 8.97 -2.68
CA LEU A 5 6.81 7.86 -1.87
C LEU A 5 7.82 6.71 -1.95
N ASN A 6 8.42 6.34 -0.83
CA ASN A 6 9.44 5.29 -0.78
C ASN A 6 8.90 3.97 -1.39
N PRO A 7 9.63 3.28 -2.30
CA PRO A 7 9.10 2.14 -3.05
C PRO A 7 8.83 0.92 -2.17
N GLN A 8 9.35 0.90 -0.94
CA GLN A 8 9.00 -0.11 0.07
C GLN A 8 7.52 -0.03 0.47
N TYR A 9 6.87 1.12 0.26
CA TYR A 9 5.47 1.31 0.58
C TYR A 9 4.61 1.46 -0.66
N VAL A 10 3.38 0.98 -0.56
CA VAL A 10 2.33 1.14 -1.54
C VAL A 10 1.17 1.87 -0.90
N ILE A 11 0.61 2.83 -1.63
CA ILE A 11 -0.66 3.46 -1.27
C ILE A 11 -1.77 2.77 -2.04
N ARG A 12 -2.76 2.27 -1.33
CA ARG A 12 -3.99 1.70 -1.91
C ARG A 12 -5.16 2.57 -1.51
N ASN A 13 -5.81 3.21 -2.48
CA ASN A 13 -6.97 4.05 -2.29
C ASN A 13 -8.23 3.27 -2.65
N GLU A 14 -9.11 3.10 -1.68
CA GLU A 14 -10.43 2.52 -1.84
C GLU A 14 -11.51 3.52 -1.41
N ASN A 15 -12.77 3.25 -1.75
CA ASN A 15 -13.88 4.02 -1.19
C ASN A 15 -13.84 3.94 0.35
N ASN A 16 -14.01 5.08 1.02
CA ASN A 16 -14.04 5.29 2.48
C ASN A 16 -12.71 5.24 3.24
N CYS A 17 -11.66 4.63 2.71
CA CYS A 17 -10.36 4.63 3.36
C CYS A 17 -9.22 4.29 2.39
N SER A 18 -8.04 4.78 2.72
CA SER A 18 -6.80 4.42 2.03
C SER A 18 -5.90 3.62 2.96
N TYR A 19 -4.94 2.90 2.38
CA TYR A 19 -4.00 2.05 3.11
C TYR A 19 -2.57 2.39 2.73
N ILE A 20 -1.69 2.40 3.72
CA ILE A 20 -0.24 2.40 3.55
C ILE A 20 0.22 0.98 3.83
N ILE A 21 0.78 0.31 2.84
CA ILE A 21 1.17 -1.11 2.90
C ILE A 21 2.67 -1.20 2.67
N ALA A 22 3.40 -1.93 3.51
CA ALA A 22 4.80 -2.26 3.25
C ALA A 22 4.89 -3.54 2.40
N LYS A 23 5.70 -3.48 1.34
CA LYS A 23 6.04 -4.65 0.51
C LYS A 23 6.76 -5.69 1.34
N SER A 24 6.47 -6.97 1.09
CA SER A 24 7.05 -8.09 1.85
C SER A 24 8.52 -8.37 1.52
N ALA A 25 8.98 -7.99 0.33
CA ALA A 25 10.40 -8.02 -0.04
C ALA A 25 11.09 -6.76 0.50
N LEU A 26 12.13 -6.94 1.33
CA LEU A 26 12.97 -5.83 1.79
C LEU A 26 13.80 -5.32 0.61
N ILE A 27 13.47 -4.14 0.09
CA ILE A 27 14.22 -3.51 -1.02
C ILE A 27 15.52 -2.86 -0.47
N THR A 28 15.65 -2.63 0.85
CA THR A 28 16.80 -1.91 1.41
C THR A 28 17.14 -2.32 2.85
N ALA A 29 18.45 -2.45 3.15
CA ALA A 29 18.98 -2.75 4.48
C ALA A 29 18.60 -1.71 5.57
N LYS A 30 18.28 -0.47 5.19
CA LYS A 30 17.79 0.56 6.13
C LYS A 30 16.44 0.22 6.78
N LEU A 31 15.71 -0.74 6.24
CA LEU A 31 14.37 -1.13 6.66
C LEU A 31 14.33 -2.57 7.20
N GLU A 32 15.47 -3.10 7.67
CA GLU A 32 15.67 -4.48 8.20
C GLU A 32 14.63 -4.97 9.23
N TYR A 33 13.78 -4.07 9.78
CA TYR A 33 12.72 -4.37 10.74
C TYR A 33 11.30 -4.00 10.28
N ALA A 34 11.09 -3.64 9.02
CA ALA A 34 9.76 -3.40 8.47
C ALA A 34 9.04 -4.75 8.26
N MET A 35 8.64 -5.38 9.37
CA MET A 35 7.62 -6.42 9.39
C MET A 35 6.38 -5.95 8.63
N ALA A 36 5.61 -6.88 8.07
CA ALA A 36 4.34 -6.62 7.39
C ALA A 36 3.55 -5.48 8.06
N PHE A 37 3.60 -4.30 7.44
CA PHE A 37 2.98 -3.09 7.96
C PHE A 37 1.80 -2.75 7.07
N ALA A 38 0.64 -2.57 7.69
CA ALA A 38 -0.53 -2.01 7.04
C ALA A 38 -1.15 -0.98 7.99
N SER A 39 -1.33 0.24 7.52
CA SER A 39 -2.06 1.28 8.25
C SER A 39 -3.22 1.79 7.43
N VAL A 40 -4.38 1.91 8.04
CA VAL A 40 -5.55 2.56 7.45
C VAL A 40 -5.48 4.06 7.70
N VAL A 41 -5.79 4.85 6.68
CA VAL A 41 -5.77 6.32 6.73
C VAL A 41 -7.03 6.89 6.07
N PRO A 42 -7.46 8.12 6.44
CA PRO A 42 -8.54 8.83 5.76
C PRO A 42 -8.29 8.99 4.25
N PRO A 43 -9.34 8.97 3.41
CA PRO A 43 -9.22 9.15 1.96
C PRO A 43 -8.48 10.42 1.55
N SER A 44 -8.71 11.53 2.25
CA SER A 44 -7.98 12.79 1.98
C SER A 44 -6.47 12.67 2.20
N ILE A 45 -6.04 11.87 3.18
CA ILE A 45 -4.61 11.57 3.39
C ILE A 45 -4.07 10.68 2.29
N GLY A 46 -4.84 9.66 1.88
CA GLY A 46 -4.47 8.82 0.72
C GLY A 46 -4.27 9.64 -0.54
N TYR A 47 -5.16 10.61 -0.79
CA TYR A 47 -5.05 11.55 -1.91
C TYR A 47 -3.78 12.40 -1.83
N ILE A 48 -3.49 13.00 -0.67
CA ILE A 48 -2.25 13.75 -0.46
C ILE A 48 -1.03 12.87 -0.79
N LEU A 49 -0.95 11.67 -0.22
CA LEU A 49 0.19 10.77 -0.42
C LEU A 49 0.34 10.29 -1.87
N SER A 50 -0.77 10.20 -2.61
CA SER A 50 -0.78 9.74 -4.00
C SER A 50 -0.28 10.82 -4.97
N HIS A 51 -0.57 12.09 -4.70
CA HIS A 51 -0.31 13.20 -5.64
C HIS A 51 0.87 14.09 -5.23
N ILE A 52 1.43 13.91 -4.02
CA ILE A 52 2.54 14.76 -3.54
C ILE A 52 3.82 14.64 -4.37
N GLY A 53 3.96 13.55 -5.13
CA GLY A 53 5.11 13.27 -5.98
C GLY A 53 4.95 13.62 -7.46
N GLU A 54 3.79 14.09 -7.91
CA GLU A 54 3.49 14.40 -9.33
C GLU A 54 4.20 15.64 -9.89
N GLY A 55 5.04 16.29 -9.07
CA GLY A 55 5.70 17.51 -9.46
C GLY A 55 6.58 18.08 -8.35
N GLU A 56 7.00 19.32 -8.53
CA GLU A 56 7.74 20.01 -7.49
C GLU A 56 6.85 20.19 -6.24
N LEU A 57 7.41 19.96 -5.04
CA LEU A 57 6.69 19.98 -3.78
C LEU A 57 5.68 21.13 -3.63
N ASN A 58 6.09 22.37 -3.90
CA ASN A 58 5.21 23.52 -3.73
C ASN A 58 4.04 23.49 -4.73
N ALA A 59 4.29 23.11 -5.98
CA ALA A 59 3.26 22.98 -6.99
C ALA A 59 2.28 21.84 -6.65
N SER A 60 2.79 20.69 -6.21
CA SER A 60 1.96 19.57 -5.75
C SER A 60 1.11 19.96 -4.54
N ILE A 61 1.67 20.67 -3.55
CA ILE A 61 0.92 21.17 -2.40
C ILE A 61 -0.23 22.08 -2.84
N GLU A 62 0.02 23.04 -3.72
CA GLU A 62 -1.01 23.96 -4.23
C GLU A 62 -2.11 23.20 -5.00
N ASN A 63 -1.74 22.26 -5.87
CA ASN A 63 -2.70 21.45 -6.62
C ASN A 63 -3.59 20.62 -5.67
N ILE A 64 -2.99 19.94 -4.70
CA ILE A 64 -3.71 19.13 -3.71
C ILE A 64 -4.60 20.02 -2.84
N ALA A 65 -4.11 21.19 -2.42
CA ALA A 65 -4.86 22.16 -1.62
C ALA A 65 -6.13 22.60 -2.34
N ASN A 66 -6.01 22.93 -3.64
CA ASN A 66 -7.12 23.33 -4.48
C ASN A 66 -8.14 22.20 -4.64
N THR A 67 -7.70 20.97 -4.91
CA THR A 67 -8.62 19.82 -5.08
C THR A 67 -9.35 19.47 -3.79
N LEU A 68 -8.64 19.47 -2.64
CA LEU A 68 -9.23 19.14 -1.34
C LEU A 68 -9.94 20.32 -0.68
N ASN A 69 -9.88 21.52 -1.27
CA ASN A 69 -10.39 22.76 -0.72
C ASN A 69 -9.90 23.04 0.72
N ILE A 70 -8.58 22.88 0.94
CA ILE A 70 -7.91 23.14 2.22
C ILE A 70 -6.73 24.09 2.04
N LYS A 71 -6.25 24.69 3.12
CA LYS A 71 -5.12 25.63 3.05
C LYS A 71 -3.81 24.89 2.72
N PRO A 72 -3.00 25.38 1.75
CA PRO A 72 -1.67 24.83 1.43
C PRO A 72 -0.78 24.63 2.66
N ASP A 73 -0.78 25.61 3.59
CA ASP A 73 -0.01 25.57 4.84
C ASP A 73 -0.30 24.34 5.71
N LEU A 74 -1.52 23.79 5.67
CA LEU A 74 -1.88 22.60 6.45
C LEU A 74 -1.25 21.34 5.85
N ILE A 75 -1.21 21.26 4.52
CA ILE A 75 -0.56 20.16 3.80
C ILE A 75 0.95 20.25 4.02
N ASP A 76 1.56 21.43 3.85
CA ASP A 76 3.00 21.61 4.11
C ASP A 76 3.39 21.19 5.53
N LYS A 77 2.64 21.63 6.55
CA LYS A 77 2.86 21.22 7.95
C LYS A 77 2.70 19.72 8.17
N PHE A 78 1.79 19.07 7.45
CA PHE A 78 1.60 17.62 7.51
C PHE A 78 2.79 16.90 6.86
N ILE A 79 3.15 17.26 5.62
CA ILE A 79 4.24 16.65 4.85
C ILE A 79 5.58 16.79 5.59
N ARG A 80 5.88 17.96 6.18
CA ARG A 80 7.12 18.18 6.95
C ARG A 80 7.29 17.26 8.15
N LYS A 81 6.21 16.69 8.69
CA LYS A 81 6.28 15.73 9.82
C LYS A 81 6.60 14.31 9.38
N ILE A 82 6.48 14.00 8.10
CA ILE A 82 6.64 12.64 7.56
C ILE A 82 7.79 12.50 6.56
N ILE A 83 8.19 13.60 5.89
CA ILE A 83 9.34 13.61 4.96
C ILE A 83 10.64 13.32 5.71
N ASP A 84 11.44 12.40 5.16
CA ASP A 84 12.75 11.96 5.68
C ASP A 84 12.74 11.55 7.16
N ASN A 85 11.57 11.21 7.69
CA ASN A 85 11.40 10.95 9.10
C ASN A 85 11.78 9.49 9.43
N PRO A 86 12.82 9.25 10.24
CA PRO A 86 13.25 7.89 10.60
C PRO A 86 12.33 7.23 11.64
N VAL A 87 11.36 7.95 12.21
CA VAL A 87 10.50 7.47 13.29
C VAL A 87 9.07 7.31 12.81
N LYS A 88 8.42 6.23 13.25
CA LYS A 88 6.98 6.02 13.05
C LYS A 88 6.20 7.14 13.75
N VAL A 89 5.33 7.83 13.02
CA VAL A 89 4.44 8.86 13.59
C VAL A 89 2.98 8.47 13.36
N GLY A 90 2.07 9.00 14.16
CA GLY A 90 0.67 8.63 14.07
C GLY A 90 -0.18 9.23 15.17
N TRP A 91 -1.49 9.01 15.07
CA TRP A 91 -2.46 9.46 16.06
C TRP A 91 -3.70 8.56 16.02
N ASN A 92 -4.55 8.66 17.03
CA ASN A 92 -5.84 7.96 17.06
C ASN A 92 -6.94 8.84 16.47
N TYR A 93 -7.75 8.29 15.58
CA TYR A 93 -8.88 8.98 14.95
C TYR A 93 -10.01 7.99 14.67
N LYS A 94 -11.25 8.33 15.04
CA LYS A 94 -12.45 7.46 14.90
C LYS A 94 -12.22 6.00 15.35
N GLY A 95 -11.53 5.80 16.48
CA GLY A 95 -11.32 4.47 17.06
C GLY A 95 -10.23 3.61 16.39
N VAL A 96 -9.49 4.15 15.42
CA VAL A 96 -8.33 3.48 14.80
C VAL A 96 -7.05 4.28 14.98
N THR A 97 -5.93 3.58 15.09
CA THR A 97 -4.59 4.19 15.10
C THR A 97 -4.13 4.41 13.66
N ILE A 98 -4.11 5.66 13.24
CA ILE A 98 -3.49 6.09 11.98
C ILE A 98 -1.99 6.14 12.22
N SER A 99 -1.21 5.48 11.39
CA SER A 99 0.24 5.49 11.50
C SER A 99 0.96 5.59 10.16
N PHE A 100 2.08 6.30 10.17
CA PHE A 100 2.97 6.53 9.05
C PHE A 100 4.29 5.88 9.40
N PRO A 101 4.76 4.92 8.58
CA PRO A 101 5.98 4.19 8.87
C PRO A 101 7.21 5.07 8.64
N PRO A 102 8.38 4.69 9.18
CA PRO A 102 9.64 5.37 8.92
C PRO A 102 9.92 5.51 7.42
N TYR A 103 10.46 6.67 7.03
CA TYR A 103 10.84 6.97 5.65
C TYR A 103 9.71 6.75 4.64
N LEU A 104 8.46 7.04 5.01
CA LEU A 104 7.33 6.96 4.07
C LEU A 104 7.54 7.87 2.86
N LEU A 105 7.90 9.13 3.12
CA LEU A 105 8.23 10.12 2.10
C LEU A 105 9.72 10.46 2.18
N THR A 106 10.40 10.51 1.04
CA THR A 106 11.82 10.83 0.92
C THR A 106 12.01 12.05 0.04
N SER A 107 12.92 12.96 0.42
CA SER A 107 13.31 14.07 -0.47
C SER A 107 14.28 13.59 -1.55
N VAL A 108 13.99 13.94 -2.81
CA VAL A 108 14.82 13.58 -3.97
C VAL A 108 15.07 14.79 -4.87
N LYS A 109 16.15 14.72 -5.66
CA LYS A 109 16.54 15.78 -6.60
C LYS A 109 15.80 15.69 -7.93
N GLU A 110 15.37 14.50 -8.30
CA GLU A 110 14.73 14.18 -9.57
C GLU A 110 13.36 13.55 -9.30
N GLU A 111 12.48 13.62 -10.29
CA GLU A 111 11.15 13.05 -10.25
C GLU A 111 11.21 11.52 -10.22
N SER A 112 10.31 10.90 -9.46
CA SER A 112 10.23 9.44 -9.34
C SER A 112 8.79 9.03 -9.06
N GLU A 113 8.35 7.92 -9.66
CA GLU A 113 6.97 7.44 -9.56
C GLU A 113 6.77 6.47 -8.40
N GLY A 114 5.86 6.85 -7.50
CA GLY A 114 5.49 6.04 -6.35
C GLY A 114 4.57 4.91 -6.76
N SER A 115 4.52 3.83 -5.98
CA SER A 115 3.58 2.75 -6.22
C SER A 115 2.22 3.10 -5.58
N VAL A 116 1.27 3.52 -6.41
CA VAL A 116 -0.08 3.91 -6.01
C VAL A 116 -1.11 3.09 -6.79
N TYR A 117 -2.10 2.57 -6.08
CA TYR A 117 -3.29 1.95 -6.65
C TYR A 117 -4.53 2.73 -6.21
N THR A 118 -5.40 3.09 -7.16
CA THR A 118 -6.65 3.80 -6.88
C THR A 118 -7.82 3.09 -7.56
N ASP A 119 -8.81 2.68 -6.77
CA ASP A 119 -10.02 2.01 -7.27
C ASP A 119 -11.02 2.98 -7.93
N ASN A 120 -11.12 4.20 -7.38
CA ASN A 120 -12.03 5.24 -7.86
C ASN A 120 -11.38 6.62 -7.71
N GLU A 121 -11.35 7.41 -8.77
CA GLU A 121 -10.76 8.77 -8.81
C GLU A 121 -11.35 9.73 -7.76
N LEU A 122 -12.61 9.55 -7.36
CA LEU A 122 -13.29 10.43 -6.38
C LEU A 122 -13.27 9.90 -4.94
N PHE A 123 -12.46 8.87 -4.63
CA PHE A 123 -12.40 8.24 -3.31
C PHE A 123 -12.21 9.23 -2.16
N TYR A 124 -11.46 10.32 -2.39
CA TYR A 124 -11.08 11.32 -1.41
C TYR A 124 -12.24 12.17 -0.88
N THR A 125 -13.38 12.15 -1.56
CA THR A 125 -14.62 12.86 -1.16
C THR A 125 -15.46 12.07 -0.16
N THR A 126 -15.12 10.81 0.09
CA THR A 126 -15.91 9.90 0.91
C THR A 126 -15.60 10.02 2.40
N ASP A 127 -16.60 9.71 3.24
CA ASP A 127 -16.41 9.64 4.68
C ASP A 127 -15.39 8.58 5.08
N PHE A 128 -14.56 8.92 6.07
CA PHE A 128 -13.65 7.94 6.67
C PHE A 128 -14.44 6.89 7.47
N ILE A 129 -14.48 5.67 6.92
CA ILE A 129 -15.06 4.46 7.53
C ILE A 129 -13.99 3.37 7.46
N PRO A 130 -13.24 3.11 8.55
CA PRO A 130 -12.17 2.13 8.52
C PRO A 130 -12.72 0.72 8.32
N LYS A 131 -12.21 0.02 7.32
CA LYS A 131 -12.56 -1.37 6.99
C LYS A 131 -11.31 -2.15 6.58
N ARG A 132 -11.47 -3.46 6.38
CA ARG A 132 -10.43 -4.29 5.75
C ARG A 132 -10.39 -3.95 4.25
N PRO A 133 -9.20 -3.97 3.61
CA PRO A 133 -9.09 -3.86 2.16
C PRO A 133 -10.06 -4.80 1.43
N SER A 134 -10.61 -4.36 0.31
CA SER A 134 -11.52 -5.16 -0.51
C SER A 134 -10.85 -6.38 -1.13
N VAL A 135 -9.52 -6.34 -1.26
CA VAL A 135 -8.66 -7.37 -1.86
C VAL A 135 -7.59 -7.78 -0.85
N PRO A 136 -7.22 -9.07 -0.75
CA PRO A 136 -6.16 -9.51 0.15
C PRO A 136 -4.82 -8.85 -0.18
N LEU A 137 -4.14 -8.34 0.85
CA LEU A 137 -2.82 -7.71 0.73
C LEU A 137 -1.71 -8.71 0.41
N ASN A 138 -1.85 -9.93 0.91
CA ASN A 138 -0.95 -11.05 0.64
C ASN A 138 -1.80 -12.28 0.33
N LEU A 139 -1.43 -12.99 -0.73
CA LEU A 139 -2.13 -14.19 -1.17
C LEU A 139 -1.18 -15.39 -1.09
N ASN A 140 -1.57 -16.40 -0.32
CA ASN A 140 -0.90 -17.69 -0.32
C ASN A 140 -1.70 -18.64 -1.21
N PHE A 141 -1.07 -19.13 -2.27
CA PHE A 141 -1.70 -19.99 -3.25
C PHE A 141 -1.09 -21.40 -3.22
N MET A 142 -1.82 -22.34 -2.63
CA MET A 142 -1.46 -23.76 -2.62
C MET A 142 -1.89 -24.40 -3.94
N ILE A 143 -0.95 -24.55 -4.87
CA ILE A 143 -1.21 -25.06 -6.23
C ILE A 143 -1.64 -26.53 -6.23
N THR A 144 -1.10 -27.33 -5.31
CA THR A 144 -1.47 -28.73 -5.12
C THR A 144 -1.43 -29.09 -3.65
N THR A 145 -2.30 -30.03 -3.26
CA THR A 145 -2.29 -30.64 -1.92
C THR A 145 -1.61 -32.01 -1.92
N GLN A 146 -1.16 -32.51 -3.08
CA GLN A 146 -0.48 -33.79 -3.20
C GLN A 146 0.91 -33.71 -2.58
N CYS A 147 1.12 -34.45 -1.49
CA CYS A 147 2.38 -34.51 -0.77
C CYS A 147 2.68 -35.97 -0.39
N ARG A 148 3.91 -36.43 -0.62
CA ARG A 148 4.34 -37.81 -0.31
C ARG A 148 4.70 -38.03 1.16
N THR A 149 4.91 -36.96 1.91
CA THR A 149 5.29 -37.04 3.32
C THR A 149 4.06 -37.26 4.18
N ASP A 150 4.17 -38.17 5.15
CA ASP A 150 3.11 -38.50 6.10
C ASP A 150 3.38 -37.89 7.48
N CYS A 151 3.37 -36.56 7.52
CA CYS A 151 3.58 -35.84 8.78
C CYS A 151 2.35 -36.00 9.68
N MET A 152 2.56 -36.47 10.91
CA MET A 152 1.52 -36.61 11.95
C MET A 152 0.78 -35.28 12.25
N TYR A 153 1.42 -34.14 11.97
CA TYR A 153 0.89 -32.80 12.18
C TYR A 153 0.36 -32.13 10.89
N CYS A 154 0.23 -32.87 9.78
CA CYS A 154 -0.27 -32.30 8.53
C CYS A 154 -1.76 -31.96 8.64
N TYR A 155 -2.11 -30.69 8.38
CA TYR A 155 -3.50 -30.23 8.36
C TYR A 155 -4.14 -30.29 6.95
N ALA A 156 -3.34 -30.49 5.90
CA ALA A 156 -3.81 -30.44 4.52
C ALA A 156 -4.43 -31.78 4.10
N ASP A 157 -5.60 -31.71 3.45
CA ASP A 157 -6.22 -32.87 2.82
C ASP A 157 -5.47 -33.23 1.52
N ARG A 158 -4.67 -34.30 1.58
CA ARG A 158 -3.79 -34.76 0.49
C ARG A 158 -4.51 -35.55 -0.60
N ASN A 159 -5.81 -35.81 -0.46
CA ASN A 159 -6.56 -36.70 -1.36
C ASN A 159 -7.33 -35.95 -2.44
N ARG A 160 -7.23 -34.62 -2.50
CA ARG A 160 -7.88 -33.82 -3.55
C ARG A 160 -7.19 -34.06 -4.90
N LYS A 161 -8.00 -34.19 -5.96
CA LYS A 161 -7.54 -34.47 -7.33
C LYS A 161 -7.88 -33.34 -8.32
N ASN A 162 -8.38 -32.22 -7.81
CA ASN A 162 -8.90 -31.12 -8.61
C ASN A 162 -7.86 -30.00 -8.71
N ASP A 163 -6.63 -30.36 -9.07
CA ASP A 163 -5.55 -29.38 -9.24
C ASP A 163 -5.83 -28.54 -10.49
N LEU A 164 -5.51 -27.24 -10.40
CA LEU A 164 -5.69 -26.31 -11.51
C LEU A 164 -4.62 -26.55 -12.58
N THR A 165 -4.98 -26.33 -13.83
CA THR A 165 -3.99 -26.29 -14.93
C THR A 165 -3.09 -25.06 -14.80
N SER A 166 -1.89 -25.10 -15.38
CA SER A 166 -0.96 -23.95 -15.39
C SER A 166 -1.61 -22.68 -15.92
N TRP A 167 -2.48 -22.78 -16.93
CA TRP A 167 -3.19 -21.64 -17.48
C TRP A 167 -4.18 -21.03 -16.49
N GLN A 168 -4.93 -21.87 -15.75
CA GLN A 168 -5.84 -21.39 -14.70
C GLN A 168 -5.09 -20.75 -13.54
N ILE A 169 -3.93 -21.29 -13.18
CA ILE A 169 -3.05 -20.71 -12.16
C ILE A 169 -2.59 -19.32 -12.57
N ILE A 170 -2.08 -19.16 -13.79
CA ILE A 170 -1.67 -17.85 -14.33
C ILE A 170 -2.85 -16.88 -14.33
N LYS A 171 -4.02 -17.33 -14.79
CA LYS A 171 -5.24 -16.50 -14.78
C LYS A 171 -5.60 -16.00 -13.37
N VAL A 172 -5.51 -16.84 -12.34
CA VAL A 172 -5.77 -16.43 -10.94
C VAL A 172 -4.74 -15.42 -10.45
N ILE A 173 -3.46 -15.58 -10.84
CA ILE A 173 -2.40 -14.63 -10.50
C ILE A 173 -2.65 -13.28 -11.17
N ASP A 174 -3.03 -13.29 -12.45
CA ASP A 174 -3.33 -12.09 -13.23
C ASP A 174 -4.56 -11.36 -12.67
N GLU A 175 -5.65 -12.09 -12.36
CA GLU A 175 -6.82 -11.52 -11.70
C GLU A 175 -6.47 -10.90 -10.35
N ALA A 176 -5.63 -11.56 -9.53
CA ALA A 176 -5.19 -11.02 -8.25
C ALA A 176 -4.37 -9.73 -8.43
N HIS A 177 -3.49 -9.68 -9.43
CA HIS A 177 -2.70 -8.50 -9.77
C HIS A 177 -3.57 -7.34 -10.26
N ASP A 178 -4.52 -7.59 -11.17
CA ASP A 178 -5.39 -6.55 -11.74
C ASP A 178 -6.33 -5.93 -10.70
N MET A 179 -6.71 -6.70 -9.67
CA MET A 179 -7.43 -6.19 -8.50
C MET A 179 -6.54 -5.37 -7.53
N GLY A 180 -5.25 -5.20 -7.85
CA GLY A 180 -4.25 -4.51 -7.04
C GLY A 180 -3.76 -5.30 -5.82
N GLY A 181 -3.84 -6.63 -5.89
CA GLY A 181 -3.14 -7.51 -4.94
C GLY A 181 -1.66 -7.55 -5.27
N GLU A 182 -0.80 -7.42 -4.26
CA GLU A 182 0.64 -7.61 -4.46
C GLU A 182 0.95 -9.09 -4.68
N SER A 183 1.22 -9.48 -5.92
CA SER A 183 1.82 -10.77 -6.22
C SER A 183 3.30 -10.72 -5.84
N GLY A 184 3.74 -11.51 -4.87
CA GLY A 184 5.17 -11.71 -4.54
C GLY A 184 6.00 -12.36 -5.66
N PHE A 185 5.47 -12.42 -6.88
CA PHE A 185 6.14 -12.84 -8.09
C PHE A 185 6.47 -11.59 -8.91
N ASP A 186 7.67 -11.06 -8.70
CA ASP A 186 8.25 -10.08 -9.61
C ASP A 186 8.55 -10.80 -10.93
N ARG A 187 7.85 -10.44 -12.02
CA ARG A 187 8.10 -11.03 -13.34
C ARG A 187 9.49 -10.58 -13.80
N ARG A 188 10.48 -11.47 -13.70
CA ARG A 188 11.77 -11.32 -14.37
C ARG A 188 11.68 -11.70 -15.83
#